data_AF-A0A1G2HQ99-F1
#
_entry.id   AF-A0A1G2HQ99-F1
#
_cell.length_a   1.000
_cell.length_b   1.000
_cell.length_c   1.000
_cell.angle_alpha   90.00
_cell.angle_beta   90.00
_cell.angle_gamma   90.00
#
_symmetry.space_group_name_H-M   'P 1'
#
loop_
_entity.id
_entity.type
_entity.pdbx_description
1 polymer ?
#
loop_
_entity_poly.entity_id
_entity_poly.type
_entity_poly.pdbx_seq_one_letter_code
_entity_poly.pdbx_strand_id
1 'polypeptide(L)'
;MNKKIAIASLTVLMVLPLMSMAELRLPSSNPDFSVWTIVTAVLNLIWPIFIGFAIIMFIVAGFEFLTAQGEISKVVKARQAVIWASVGVVVGVLAFSLPFVIWNQLGV
;
A
#
# COMPACT_ATOMS: atom_id res chain seq x y z
N MET A 1 -0.99 67.11 10.25
CA MET A 1 -1.17 65.65 10.12
C MET A 1 -0.41 64.98 11.27
N ASN A 2 -1.10 64.35 12.21
CA ASN A 2 -0.43 63.81 13.39
C ASN A 2 0.53 62.69 12.96
N LYS A 3 1.83 62.82 13.26
CA LYS A 3 2.86 61.84 12.89
C LYS A 3 2.50 60.41 13.33
N LYS A 4 1.74 60.30 14.43
CA LYS A 4 1.20 59.05 14.96
C LYS A 4 0.22 58.35 14.00
N ILE A 5 -0.61 59.13 13.29
CA ILE A 5 -1.58 58.60 12.31
C ILE A 5 -0.84 58.09 11.06
N ALA A 6 0.21 58.79 10.61
CA ALA A 6 1.01 58.38 9.47
C ALA A 6 1.82 57.09 9.74
N ILE A 7 2.33 56.92 10.97
CA ILE A 7 3.03 55.70 11.38
C ILE A 7 2.06 54.53 11.47
N ALA A 8 0.87 54.74 12.05
CA ALA A 8 -0.16 53.71 12.16
C ALA A 8 -0.64 53.20 10.78
N SER A 9 -0.82 54.09 9.80
CA SER A 9 -1.20 53.68 8.45
C SER A 9 -0.09 52.90 7.73
N LEU A 10 1.17 53.26 7.96
CA LEU A 10 2.31 52.58 7.35
C LEU A 10 2.49 51.16 7.90
N THR A 11 2.27 50.97 9.20
CA THR A 11 2.32 49.64 9.83
C THR A 11 1.21 48.72 9.33
N VAL A 12 0.01 49.25 9.07
CA VAL A 12 -1.10 48.45 8.53
C VAL A 12 -0.81 48.02 7.08
N LEU A 13 -0.27 48.92 6.25
CA LEU A 13 0.11 48.61 4.86
C LEU A 13 1.22 47.55 4.76
N MET A 14 2.15 47.48 5.73
CA MET A 14 3.22 46.48 5.74
C MET A 14 2.74 45.08 6.17
N VAL A 15 1.59 44.98 6.84
CA VAL A 15 1.05 43.68 7.30
C VAL A 15 0.16 43.02 6.25
N LEU A 16 -0.43 43.78 5.31
CA LEU A 16 -1.26 43.24 4.23
C LEU A 16 -0.55 42.21 3.31
N PRO A 17 0.71 42.41 2.88
CA PRO A 17 1.42 41.43 2.06
C PRO A 17 1.67 40.12 2.81
N LEU A 18 1.83 40.17 4.13
CA LEU A 18 2.04 38.99 4.96
C LEU A 18 0.76 38.14 5.06
N MET A 19 -0.41 38.78 5.07
CA MET A 19 -1.71 38.08 5.04
C MET A 19 -1.98 37.42 3.68
N SER A 20 -1.47 38.00 2.58
CA SER A 20 -1.54 37.37 1.25
C SER A 20 -0.74 36.07 1.15
N MET A 21 0.22 35.85 2.05
CA MET A 21 1.03 34.62 2.15
C MET A 21 0.43 33.62 3.14
N ALA A 22 -0.64 33.98 3.86
CA ALA A 22 -1.33 33.07 4.78
C ALA A 22 -2.21 32.11 3.97
N GLU A 23 -1.58 31.10 3.35
CA GLU A 23 -2.27 29.99 2.72
C GLU A 23 -3.00 29.19 3.81
N LEU A 24 -4.33 29.34 3.89
CA LEU A 24 -5.19 28.47 4.69
C LEU A 24 -5.20 27.09 4.04
N ARG A 25 -4.21 26.25 4.36
CA ARG A 25 -4.20 24.83 4.00
C ARG A 25 -5.23 24.10 4.85
N LEU A 26 -6.49 24.17 4.42
CA LEU A 26 -7.48 23.19 4.83
C LEU A 26 -7.00 21.84 4.27
N PRO A 27 -6.92 20.78 5.09
CA PRO A 27 -6.80 19.44 4.54
C PRO A 27 -7.99 19.27 3.60
N SER A 28 -7.74 19.23 2.29
CA SER A 28 -8.78 18.90 1.32
C SER A 28 -9.08 17.42 1.52
N SER A 29 -9.97 17.10 2.45
CA SER A 29 -10.58 15.79 2.59
C SER A 29 -11.65 15.63 1.51
N ASN A 30 -11.29 15.87 0.26
CA ASN A 30 -12.00 15.25 -0.84
C ASN A 30 -11.41 13.84 -0.89
N PRO A 31 -12.14 12.79 -0.49
CA PRO A 31 -11.69 11.45 -0.82
C PRO A 31 -11.68 11.39 -2.34
N ASP A 32 -10.51 11.56 -2.94
CA ASP A 32 -10.31 11.25 -4.35
C ASP A 32 -10.61 9.76 -4.49
N PHE A 33 -11.83 9.47 -4.93
CA PHE A 33 -12.25 8.16 -5.41
C PHE A 33 -11.57 7.88 -6.74
N SER A 34 -10.25 8.01 -6.76
CA SER A 34 -9.43 7.54 -7.86
C SER A 34 -9.49 6.01 -7.85
N VAL A 35 -9.51 5.43 -9.05
CA VAL A 35 -9.40 3.97 -9.22
C VAL A 35 -8.19 3.43 -8.44
N TRP A 36 -7.13 4.23 -8.34
CA TRP A 36 -5.93 3.90 -7.59
C TRP A 36 -6.12 3.80 -6.08
N THR A 37 -6.90 4.69 -5.46
CA THR A 37 -7.22 4.62 -4.03
C THR A 37 -7.96 3.31 -3.71
N ILE A 38 -8.87 2.88 -4.59
CA ILE A 38 -9.62 1.64 -4.42
C ILE A 38 -8.69 0.42 -4.62
N VAL A 39 -7.89 0.42 -5.68
CA VAL A 39 -6.93 -0.66 -5.97
C VAL A 39 -5.93 -0.82 -4.83
N THR A 40 -5.33 0.27 -4.35
CA THR A 40 -4.37 0.22 -3.24
C THR A 40 -5.03 -0.20 -1.93
N ALA A 41 -6.26 0.23 -1.64
CA ALA A 41 -7.00 -0.23 -0.47
C ALA A 41 -7.28 -1.75 -0.52
N VAL A 42 -7.71 -2.27 -1.67
CA VAL A 42 -7.94 -3.71 -1.86
C VAL A 42 -6.64 -4.50 -1.75
N LEU A 43 -5.56 -4.02 -2.37
CA LEU A 43 -4.25 -4.66 -2.29
C LEU A 43 -3.72 -4.70 -0.86
N ASN A 44 -3.82 -3.60 -0.12
CA ASN A 44 -3.40 -3.54 1.28
C ASN A 44 -4.21 -4.46 2.20
N LEU A 45 -5.45 -4.77 1.84
CA LEU A 45 -6.28 -5.73 2.58
C LEU A 45 -5.93 -7.18 2.22
N ILE A 46 -5.79 -7.49 0.93
CA ILE A 46 -5.62 -8.88 0.47
C ILE A 46 -4.18 -9.40 0.63
N TRP A 47 -3.18 -8.52 0.53
CA TRP A 47 -1.77 -8.88 0.62
C TRP A 47 -1.36 -9.53 1.95
N PRO A 48 -1.71 -8.98 3.13
CA PRO A 48 -1.37 -9.62 4.40
C PRO A 48 -2.08 -10.98 4.57
N ILE A 49 -3.31 -11.11 4.04
CA ILE A 49 -4.05 -12.39 4.06
C ILE A 49 -3.34 -13.42 3.19
N PHE A 50 -2.90 -13.03 1.98
CA PHE A 50 -2.15 -13.89 1.08
C PHE A 50 -0.83 -14.37 1.70
N ILE A 51 -0.04 -13.47 2.28
CA ILE A 51 1.21 -13.81 2.95
C ILE A 51 0.95 -14.75 4.15
N GLY A 52 -0.04 -14.43 4.97
CA GLY A 52 -0.42 -15.28 6.10
C GLY A 52 -0.81 -16.69 5.66
N PHE A 53 -1.61 -16.79 4.60
CA PHE A 53 -2.00 -18.07 4.01
C PHE A 53 -0.80 -18.84 3.45
N ALA A 54 0.10 -18.17 2.74
CA ALA A 54 1.32 -18.79 2.20
C ALA A 54 2.17 -19.40 3.32
N ILE A 55 2.39 -18.68 4.42
CA ILE A 55 3.15 -19.17 5.58
C ILE A 55 2.49 -20.43 6.16
N ILE A 56 1.17 -20.43 6.35
CA ILE A 56 0.43 -21.58 6.89
C ILE A 56 0.60 -22.81 5.98
N MET A 57 0.50 -22.63 4.66
CA MET A 57 0.66 -23.73 3.69
C MET A 57 2.08 -24.33 3.74
N PHE A 58 3.12 -23.52 3.90
CA PHE A 58 4.48 -24.01 4.08
C PHE A 58 4.66 -24.78 5.39
N ILE A 59 4.04 -24.31 6.49
CA ILE A 59 4.09 -25.00 7.78
C ILE A 59 3.43 -26.37 7.67
N VAL A 60 2.24 -26.46 7.06
CA VAL A 60 1.52 -27.72 6.85
C VAL A 60 2.35 -28.69 6.00
N ALA A 61 2.94 -28.21 4.91
CA ALA A 61 3.81 -29.02 4.06
C ALA A 61 5.05 -29.52 4.83
N GLY A 62 5.62 -28.70 5.70
CA GLY A 62 6.74 -29.07 6.58
C GLY A 62 6.35 -30.18 7.55
N PHE A 63 5.20 -30.06 8.22
CA PHE A 63 4.70 -31.12 9.12
C PHE A 63 4.41 -32.43 8.38
N GLU A 64 3.84 -32.36 7.18
CA GLU A 64 3.60 -33.55 6.36
C GLU A 64 4.92 -34.24 5.97
N PHE A 65 5.98 -33.46 5.74
CA PHE A 65 7.33 -33.99 5.49
C PHE A 65 7.93 -34.67 6.71
N LEU A 66 7.81 -34.06 7.89
CA LEU A 66 8.36 -34.58 9.15
C LEU A 66 7.63 -35.84 9.63
N THR A 67 6.32 -35.90 9.41
CA THR A 67 5.47 -37.03 9.85
C THR A 67 5.46 -38.21 8.89
N ALA A 68 6.04 -38.09 7.70
CA ALA A 68 6.04 -39.14 6.69
C ALA A 68 6.82 -40.41 7.09
N GLN A 69 7.74 -40.34 8.07
CA GLN A 69 8.44 -41.49 8.67
C GLN A 69 9.06 -42.50 7.66
N GLY A 70 9.36 -42.06 6.44
CA GLY A 70 9.91 -42.91 5.37
C GLY A 70 8.88 -43.67 4.52
N GLU A 71 7.58 -43.46 4.74
CA GLU A 71 6.53 -44.02 3.89
C GLU A 71 6.46 -43.26 2.56
N ILE A 72 6.66 -43.98 1.45
CA ILE A 72 6.89 -43.40 0.13
C ILE A 72 5.70 -42.52 -0.32
N SER A 73 4.46 -42.94 -0.04
CA SER A 73 3.26 -42.18 -0.44
C SER A 73 3.18 -40.83 0.27
N LYS A 74 3.43 -40.79 1.58
CA LYS A 74 3.43 -39.54 2.37
C LYS A 74 4.56 -38.61 1.97
N VAL A 75 5.75 -39.14 1.67
CA VAL A 75 6.88 -38.32 1.19
C VAL A 75 6.57 -37.68 -0.17
N VAL A 76 5.97 -38.42 -1.10
CA VAL A 76 5.53 -37.88 -2.40
C VAL A 76 4.49 -36.78 -2.19
N LYS A 77 3.49 -37.02 -1.34
CA LYS A 77 2.46 -36.02 -1.04
C LYS A 77 3.03 -34.74 -0.43
N ALA A 78 3.94 -34.87 0.54
CA ALA A 78 4.62 -33.73 1.16
C ALA A 78 5.46 -32.94 0.14
N ARG A 79 6.15 -33.63 -0.78
CA ARG A 79 6.91 -32.99 -1.88
C ARG A 79 5.99 -32.22 -2.82
N GLN A 80 4.85 -32.79 -3.19
CA GLN A 80 3.86 -32.09 -4.00
C GLN A 80 3.32 -30.85 -3.28
N ALA A 81 3.04 -30.95 -1.97
CA ALA A 81 2.57 -29.82 -1.17
C ALA A 81 3.57 -28.65 -1.17
N VAL A 82 4.87 -28.94 -1.02
CA VAL A 82 5.93 -27.91 -1.11
C VAL A 82 6.00 -27.30 -2.50
N ILE A 83 5.95 -28.11 -3.56
CA ILE A 83 5.99 -27.61 -4.96
C ILE A 83 4.83 -26.64 -5.20
N TRP A 84 3.61 -27.02 -4.83
CA TRP A 84 2.44 -26.16 -5.02
C TRP A 84 2.48 -24.91 -4.14
N ALA A 85 2.99 -25.01 -2.91
CA ALA A 85 3.23 -23.83 -2.06
C ALA A 85 4.24 -22.86 -2.71
N SER A 86 5.34 -23.36 -3.27
CA SER A 86 6.32 -22.55 -4.00
C SER A 86 5.74 -21.92 -5.26
N VAL A 87 5.01 -22.69 -6.07
CA VAL A 87 4.35 -22.17 -7.29
C VAL A 87 3.36 -21.06 -6.93
N GLY A 88 2.58 -21.22 -5.86
CA GLY A 88 1.64 -20.19 -5.38
C GLY A 88 2.35 -18.89 -5.02
N VAL A 89 3.50 -18.94 -4.35
CA VAL A 89 4.31 -17.75 -4.06
C VAL A 89 4.82 -17.10 -5.34
N VAL A 90 5.37 -17.89 -6.27
CA VAL A 90 5.87 -17.36 -7.56
C VAL A 90 4.76 -16.62 -8.31
N VAL A 91 3.57 -17.23 -8.40
CA VAL A 91 2.40 -16.60 -9.05
C VAL A 91 1.96 -15.34 -8.31
N GLY A 92 1.94 -15.36 -6.96
CA GLY A 92 1.60 -14.18 -6.16
C GLY A 92 2.57 -13.01 -6.37
N VAL A 93 3.86 -13.29 -6.47
CA VAL A 93 4.88 -12.27 -6.77
C VAL A 93 4.71 -11.71 -8.18
N LEU A 94 4.40 -12.55 -9.17
CA LEU A 94 4.10 -12.07 -10.52
C LEU A 94 2.86 -11.20 -10.56
N ALA A 95 1.81 -11.58 -9.82
CA ALA A 95 0.56 -10.81 -9.74
C ALA A 95 0.76 -9.43 -9.10
N PHE A 96 1.75 -9.25 -8.21
CA PHE A 96 2.08 -7.95 -7.63
C PHE A 96 2.50 -6.90 -8.69
N SER A 97 2.94 -7.33 -9.88
CA SER A 97 3.28 -6.41 -10.98
C SER A 97 2.07 -5.87 -11.75
N LEU A 98 0.90 -6.54 -11.68
CA LEU A 98 -0.30 -6.16 -12.44
C LEU A 98 -0.78 -4.72 -12.16
N PRO A 99 -0.86 -4.23 -10.91
CA PRO A 99 -1.30 -2.86 -10.63
C PRO A 99 -0.42 -1.80 -11.30
N PHE A 100 0.89 -2.05 -11.38
CA PHE A 100 1.85 -1.18 -12.04
C PHE A 100 1.64 -1.16 -13.57
N VAL A 101 1.39 -2.33 -14.17
CA VAL A 101 1.09 -2.42 -15.60
C VAL A 101 -0.22 -1.72 -15.95
N ILE A 102 -1.26 -1.89 -15.11
CA ILE A 102 -2.56 -1.25 -15.31
C ILE A 102 -2.42 0.28 -15.24
N TRP A 103 -1.63 0.80 -14.31
CA TRP A 103 -1.33 2.24 -14.22
C TRP A 103 -0.70 2.76 -15.51
N ASN A 104 0.35 2.09 -16.01
CA ASN A 104 1.06 2.51 -17.22
C ASN A 104 0.18 2.49 -18.48
N GLN A 105 -0.79 1.57 -18.56
CA GLN A 105 -1.67 1.44 -19.73
C GLN A 105 -2.88 2.37 -19.69
N LEU A 106 -3.28 2.85 -18.51
CA LEU A 106 -4.42 3.78 -18.37
C LEU A 106 -4.02 5.25 -18.59
N GLY A 107 -2.74 5.55 -18.82
CA GLY A 107 -2.30 6.85 -19.36
C GLY A 107 -2.61 8.06 -18.47
N VAL A 108 -2.71 7.85 -17.16
CA VAL A 108 -2.80 8.89 -16.11
C VAL A 108 -1.69 8.75 -15.11
#